data_AF-A0A8T5J861-F1
#
_entry.id   AF-A0A8T5J861-F1
#
_cell.length_a   1.000
_cell.length_b   1.000
_cell.length_c   1.000
_cell.angle_alpha   90.00
_cell.angle_beta   90.00
_cell.angle_gamma   90.00
#
_symmetry.space_group_name_H-M   'P 1'
#
loop_
_entity.id
_entity.type
_entity.pdbx_description
1 polymer ?
#
loop_
_entity_poly.entity_id
_entity_poly.type
_entity_poly.pdbx_seq_one_letter_code
_entity_poly.pdbx_strand_id
1 'polypeptide(L)'
;MASEMWAEFIEFLIGAVTAHMITRVPFLTFPRLKTWNEQFPPHPEAVYVDAHLIQRVMHMRFFHWLSIVFALIPLVFGWFSMSYGSAAIGFGMWSVSGWLILSRLTGFLAGEEANWTKQLAMNLQLVRNRADSDESCCNLPYPVWQVTAVRCTNCGSNLLNKPRPDLGRPRSDGWIMGFVRLMITDGRPIVASEEE
;
A
#
# COMPACT_ATOMS: atom_id res chain seq x y z
N MET A 1 -37.87 -5.04 -18.29
CA MET A 1 -37.41 -3.68 -17.93
C MET A 1 -36.78 -3.62 -16.53
N ALA A 2 -37.52 -3.67 -15.41
CA ALA A 2 -36.90 -3.60 -14.08
C ALA A 2 -35.94 -4.78 -13.79
N SER A 3 -36.33 -6.02 -14.15
CA SER A 3 -35.50 -7.21 -13.98
C SER A 3 -34.22 -7.20 -14.82
N GLU A 4 -34.28 -6.67 -16.04
CA GLU A 4 -33.12 -6.54 -16.94
C GLU A 4 -32.14 -5.48 -16.43
N MET A 5 -32.66 -4.34 -15.96
CA MET A 5 -31.84 -3.30 -15.35
C MET A 5 -31.09 -3.80 -14.11
N TRP A 6 -31.72 -4.62 -13.27
CA TRP A 6 -31.06 -5.25 -12.13
C TRP A 6 -29.98 -6.25 -12.55
N ALA A 7 -30.20 -7.00 -13.64
CA ALA A 7 -29.21 -7.94 -14.16
C ALA A 7 -27.95 -7.20 -14.67
N GLU A 8 -28.13 -6.16 -15.48
CA GLU A 8 -27.01 -5.33 -15.98
C GLU A 8 -26.25 -4.66 -14.84
N PHE A 9 -26.96 -4.18 -13.81
CA PHE A 9 -26.33 -3.59 -12.64
C PHE A 9 -25.48 -4.61 -11.86
N ILE A 10 -25.98 -5.83 -11.66
CA ILE A 10 -25.23 -6.90 -10.98
C ILE A 10 -24.01 -7.29 -11.81
N GLU A 11 -24.16 -7.43 -13.13
CA GLU A 11 -23.05 -7.71 -14.05
C GLU A 11 -21.96 -6.63 -13.98
N PHE A 12 -22.35 -5.35 -13.98
CA PHE A 12 -21.43 -4.24 -13.76
C PHE A 12 -20.69 -4.37 -12.43
N LEU A 13 -21.40 -4.64 -11.33
CA LEU A 13 -20.78 -4.82 -10.01
C LEU A 13 -19.80 -6.00 -9.98
N ILE A 14 -20.14 -7.12 -10.62
CA ILE A 14 -19.25 -8.28 -10.73
C ILE A 14 -17.97 -7.88 -11.47
N GLY A 15 -18.09 -7.17 -12.60
CA GLY A 15 -16.94 -6.66 -13.35
C GLY A 15 -16.08 -5.70 -12.52
N ALA A 16 -16.72 -4.76 -11.82
CA ALA A 16 -16.05 -3.78 -10.97
C ALA A 16 -15.29 -4.42 -9.80
N VAL A 17 -15.93 -5.34 -9.07
CA VAL A 17 -15.31 -6.07 -7.96
C VAL A 17 -14.15 -6.94 -8.45
N THR A 18 -14.32 -7.62 -9.58
CA THR A 18 -13.27 -8.46 -10.18
C THR A 18 -12.04 -7.63 -10.54
N ALA A 19 -12.22 -6.51 -11.24
CA ALA A 19 -11.12 -5.60 -11.55
C ALA A 19 -10.47 -5.03 -10.29
N HIS A 20 -11.27 -4.64 -9.30
CA HIS A 20 -10.76 -4.12 -8.02
C HIS A 20 -9.88 -5.16 -7.30
N MET A 21 -10.28 -6.43 -7.28
CA MET A 21 -9.47 -7.51 -6.71
C MET A 21 -8.19 -7.75 -7.48
N ILE A 22 -8.25 -7.87 -8.82
CA ILE A 22 -7.09 -8.16 -9.67
C ILE A 22 -6.03 -7.07 -9.52
N THR A 23 -6.43 -5.81 -9.58
CA THR A 23 -5.48 -4.68 -9.49
C THR A 23 -4.77 -4.57 -8.14
N ARG A 24 -5.33 -5.16 -7.08
CA ARG A 24 -4.75 -5.17 -5.73
C ARG A 24 -3.97 -6.45 -5.41
N VAL A 25 -3.99 -7.46 -6.27
CA VAL A 25 -3.19 -8.69 -6.10
C VAL A 25 -1.73 -8.38 -5.74
N PRO A 26 -1.01 -7.46 -6.43
CA PRO A 26 0.39 -7.19 -6.12
C PRO A 26 0.65 -6.79 -4.67
N PHE A 27 -0.29 -6.07 -4.07
CA PHE A 27 -0.18 -5.64 -2.67
C PHE A 27 -0.60 -6.71 -1.69
N LEU A 28 -1.60 -7.52 -2.06
CA LEU A 28 -2.24 -8.45 -1.14
C LEU A 28 -1.44 -9.75 -1.00
N THR A 29 -0.73 -10.18 -2.04
CA THR A 29 -0.05 -11.48 -2.07
C THR A 29 1.46 -11.38 -1.86
N PHE A 30 2.20 -10.75 -2.78
CA PHE A 30 3.67 -10.80 -2.79
C PHE A 30 4.33 -10.35 -1.49
N PRO A 31 3.97 -9.20 -0.89
CA PRO A 31 4.59 -8.74 0.34
C PRO A 31 4.31 -9.68 1.52
N ARG A 32 3.23 -10.46 1.48
CA ARG A 32 2.73 -11.28 2.59
C ARG A 32 3.19 -12.73 2.55
N LEU A 33 3.95 -13.12 1.54
CA LEU A 33 4.57 -14.44 1.49
C LEU A 33 5.53 -14.61 2.68
N LYS A 34 5.50 -15.79 3.32
CA LYS A 34 6.29 -16.08 4.53
C LYS A 34 7.78 -15.77 4.32
N THR A 35 8.33 -16.19 3.18
CA THR A 35 9.74 -15.97 2.78
C THR A 35 10.14 -14.50 2.73
N TRP A 36 9.19 -13.58 2.51
CA TRP A 36 9.44 -12.13 2.41
C TRP A 36 9.29 -11.39 3.75
N ASN A 37 8.84 -12.05 4.82
CA ASN A 37 8.53 -11.43 6.11
C ASN A 37 9.29 -11.99 7.30
N GLU A 38 10.25 -12.91 7.11
CA GLU A 38 10.98 -13.53 8.23
C GLU A 38 11.72 -12.51 9.12
N GLN A 39 12.09 -11.37 8.54
CA GLN A 39 12.82 -10.29 9.22
C GLN A 39 11.90 -9.26 9.92
N PHE A 40 10.58 -9.33 9.69
CA PHE A 40 9.65 -8.32 10.17
C PHE A 40 8.68 -8.89 11.22
N PRO A 41 8.56 -8.27 12.40
CA PRO A 41 7.57 -8.69 13.37
C PRO A 41 6.16 -8.43 12.83
N PRO A 42 5.13 -9.18 13.27
CA PRO A 42 3.77 -8.96 12.84
C PRO A 42 3.26 -7.57 13.23
N HIS A 43 2.40 -6.98 12.41
CA HIS A 43 1.73 -5.72 12.79
C HIS A 43 0.81 -5.97 14.00
N PRO A 44 0.79 -5.10 15.04
CA PRO A 44 1.22 -3.69 15.06
C PRO A 44 2.64 -3.41 15.58
N GLU A 45 3.45 -4.43 15.87
CA GLU A 45 4.76 -4.26 16.53
C GLU A 45 5.68 -3.27 15.80
N ALA A 46 6.51 -2.57 16.59
CA ALA A 46 7.49 -1.61 16.10
C ALA A 46 8.55 -2.32 15.24
N VAL A 47 9.10 -1.62 14.26
CA VAL A 47 10.11 -2.17 13.35
C VAL A 47 11.39 -1.37 13.50
N TYR A 48 12.53 -2.04 13.65
CA TYR A 48 13.81 -1.37 13.75
C TYR A 48 14.15 -0.63 12.44
N VAL A 49 14.76 0.55 12.53
CA VAL A 49 15.15 1.34 11.35
C VAL A 49 16.48 0.84 10.80
N ASP A 50 16.44 -0.21 10.00
CA ASP A 50 17.59 -0.83 9.35
C ASP A 50 17.53 -0.77 7.81
N ALA A 51 18.58 -1.31 7.19
CA ALA A 51 18.64 -1.45 5.73
C ALA A 51 17.48 -2.28 5.17
N HIS A 52 17.04 -3.32 5.89
CA HIS A 52 15.94 -4.18 5.47
C HIS A 52 14.61 -3.43 5.41
N LEU A 53 14.32 -2.56 6.39
CA LEU A 53 13.16 -1.69 6.38
C LEU A 53 13.18 -0.74 5.18
N ILE A 54 14.33 -0.11 4.90
CA ILE A 54 14.47 0.83 3.78
C ILE A 54 14.24 0.10 2.44
N GLN A 55 14.83 -1.09 2.28
CA GLN A 55 14.57 -1.96 1.14
C GLN A 55 13.08 -2.31 1.04
N ARG A 56 12.42 -2.60 2.17
CA ARG A 56 11.00 -2.94 2.21
C ARG A 56 10.11 -1.79 1.77
N VAL A 57 10.40 -0.56 2.17
CA VAL A 57 9.68 0.64 1.69
C VAL A 57 9.81 0.76 0.17
N MET A 58 11.01 0.53 -0.37
CA MET A 58 11.24 0.55 -1.82
C MET A 58 10.52 -0.59 -2.56
N HIS A 59 10.44 -1.79 -1.98
CA HIS A 59 9.63 -2.88 -2.54
C HIS A 59 8.14 -2.55 -2.55
N MET A 60 7.60 -1.98 -1.46
CA MET A 60 6.19 -1.56 -1.42
C MET A 60 5.90 -0.48 -2.46
N ARG A 61 6.84 0.44 -2.69
CA ARG A 61 6.77 1.40 -3.80
C ARG A 61 6.74 0.69 -5.15
N PHE A 62 7.57 -0.32 -5.35
CA PHE A 62 7.54 -1.11 -6.60
C PHE A 62 6.18 -1.79 -6.80
N PHE A 63 5.61 -2.43 -5.78
CA PHE A 63 4.28 -3.07 -5.86
C PHE A 63 3.16 -2.06 -6.13
N HIS A 64 3.30 -0.83 -5.64
CA HIS A 64 2.40 0.27 -5.98
C HIS A 64 2.36 0.55 -7.48
N TRP A 65 3.51 0.63 -8.13
CA TRP A 65 3.57 0.81 -9.58
C TRP A 65 3.19 -0.46 -10.35
N LEU A 66 3.48 -1.65 -9.80
CA LEU A 66 3.07 -2.92 -10.38
C LEU A 66 1.54 -3.06 -10.46
N SER A 67 0.78 -2.37 -9.60
CA SER A 67 -0.70 -2.34 -9.69
C SER A 67 -1.21 -1.79 -11.04
N ILE A 68 -0.46 -0.89 -11.70
CA ILE A 68 -0.80 -0.39 -13.04
C ILE A 68 -0.69 -1.50 -14.07
N VAL A 69 0.37 -2.32 -13.99
CA VAL A 69 0.54 -3.48 -14.88
C VAL A 69 -0.61 -4.46 -14.70
N PHE A 70 -1.00 -4.72 -13.44
CA PHE A 70 -2.14 -5.57 -13.13
C PHE A 70 -3.49 -4.96 -13.54
N ALA A 71 -3.59 -3.64 -13.67
CA ALA A 71 -4.78 -2.96 -14.20
C ALA A 71 -4.96 -3.13 -15.72
N LEU A 72 -3.88 -3.42 -16.46
CA LEU A 72 -3.97 -3.72 -17.89
C LEU A 72 -4.75 -5.02 -18.16
N ILE A 73 -4.67 -6.00 -17.26
CA ILE A 73 -5.38 -7.28 -17.38
C ILE A 73 -6.90 -7.04 -17.46
N PRO A 74 -7.59 -6.50 -16.44
CA PRO A 74 -9.02 -6.22 -16.51
C PRO A 74 -9.38 -5.15 -17.54
N LEU A 75 -8.47 -4.25 -17.95
CA LEU A 75 -8.74 -3.35 -19.09
C LEU A 75 -8.89 -4.11 -20.41
N VAL A 76 -7.96 -5.03 -20.70
CA VAL A 76 -7.99 -5.84 -21.92
C VAL A 76 -9.19 -6.78 -21.89
N PHE A 77 -9.41 -7.49 -20.78
CA PHE A 77 -10.59 -8.35 -20.63
C PHE A 77 -11.90 -7.55 -20.67
N GLY A 78 -11.93 -6.36 -20.08
CA GLY A 78 -13.08 -5.45 -20.15
C GLY A 78 -13.40 -5.04 -21.58
N TRP A 79 -12.37 -4.70 -22.36
CA TRP A 79 -12.51 -4.39 -23.79
C TRP A 79 -13.07 -5.57 -24.60
N PHE A 80 -12.52 -6.78 -24.40
CA PHE A 80 -13.01 -7.98 -25.05
C PHE A 80 -14.46 -8.29 -24.65
N SER A 81 -14.81 -8.14 -23.37
CA SER A 81 -16.17 -8.37 -22.88
C SER A 81 -17.17 -7.38 -23.49
N MET A 82 -16.79 -6.11 -23.69
CA MET A 82 -17.65 -5.14 -24.38
C MET A 82 -17.86 -5.47 -25.86
N SER A 83 -16.86 -6.07 -26.51
CA SER A 83 -16.91 -6.38 -27.94
C SER A 83 -17.63 -7.70 -28.25
N TYR A 84 -17.50 -8.70 -27.38
CA TYR A 84 -17.93 -10.09 -27.68
C TYR A 84 -18.79 -10.73 -26.58
N GLY A 85 -18.97 -10.09 -25.43
CA GLY A 85 -19.64 -10.66 -24.26
C GLY A 85 -20.64 -9.70 -23.63
N SER A 86 -20.71 -9.69 -22.29
CA SER A 86 -21.52 -8.70 -21.58
C SER A 86 -20.84 -7.34 -21.61
N ALA A 87 -21.54 -6.37 -22.17
CA ALA A 87 -21.15 -4.97 -22.13
C ALA A 87 -21.10 -4.43 -20.69
N ALA A 88 -22.03 -4.83 -19.83
CA ALA A 88 -22.09 -4.36 -18.44
C ALA A 88 -20.88 -4.84 -17.62
N ILE A 89 -20.53 -6.14 -17.69
CA ILE A 89 -19.33 -6.68 -17.03
C ILE A 89 -18.07 -5.97 -17.56
N GLY A 90 -17.98 -5.85 -18.89
CA GLY A 90 -16.84 -5.23 -19.55
C GLY A 90 -16.63 -3.78 -19.12
N PHE A 91 -17.71 -3.02 -19.06
CA PHE A 91 -17.71 -1.64 -18.61
C PHE A 91 -17.32 -1.50 -17.13
N GLY A 92 -17.79 -2.40 -16.26
CA GLY A 92 -17.38 -2.45 -14.85
C GLY A 92 -15.88 -2.66 -14.68
N MET A 93 -15.31 -3.63 -15.41
CA MET A 93 -13.87 -3.88 -15.39
C MET A 93 -13.07 -2.69 -15.93
N TRP A 94 -13.52 -2.12 -17.04
CA TRP A 94 -12.85 -1.01 -17.71
C TRP A 94 -12.83 0.25 -16.84
N SER A 95 -13.97 0.59 -16.22
CA SER A 95 -14.12 1.78 -15.39
C SER A 95 -13.23 1.75 -14.16
N VAL A 96 -13.22 0.66 -13.40
CA VAL A 96 -12.40 0.54 -12.18
C VAL A 96 -10.90 0.57 -12.50
N SER A 97 -10.51 -0.15 -13.55
CA SER A 97 -9.11 -0.26 -13.94
C SER A 97 -8.58 1.05 -14.54
N GLY A 98 -9.38 1.69 -15.39
CA GLY A 98 -9.09 3.02 -15.93
C GLY A 98 -8.99 4.07 -14.83
N TRP A 99 -9.90 4.04 -13.85
CA TRP A 99 -9.84 4.93 -12.69
C TRP A 99 -8.57 4.74 -11.86
N LEU A 100 -8.11 3.49 -11.66
CA LEU A 100 -6.87 3.23 -10.95
C LEU A 100 -5.67 3.81 -11.69
N ILE A 101 -5.55 3.59 -13.00
CA ILE A 101 -4.45 4.15 -13.79
C ILE A 101 -4.48 5.67 -13.74
N LEU A 102 -5.66 6.27 -13.95
CA LEU A 102 -5.84 7.71 -13.92
C LEU A 102 -5.44 8.30 -12.56
N SER A 103 -5.96 7.76 -11.45
CA SER A 103 -5.66 8.25 -10.10
C SER A 103 -4.18 8.13 -9.74
N ARG A 104 -3.49 7.07 -10.17
CA ARG A 104 -2.05 6.91 -9.95
C ARG A 104 -1.22 7.89 -10.77
N LEU A 105 -1.55 8.08 -12.06
CA LEU A 105 -0.83 8.99 -12.94
C LEU A 105 -1.06 10.46 -12.57
N THR A 106 -2.31 10.83 -12.29
CA THR A 106 -2.65 12.19 -11.86
C THR A 106 -2.04 12.52 -10.51
N GLY A 107 -2.08 11.60 -9.54
CA GLY A 107 -1.38 11.79 -8.26
C GLY A 107 0.12 11.99 -8.43
N PHE A 108 0.76 11.22 -9.32
CA PHE A 108 2.18 11.41 -9.64
C PHE A 108 2.47 12.78 -10.27
N LEU A 109 1.62 13.25 -11.19
CA LEU A 109 1.76 14.57 -11.83
C LEU A 109 1.49 15.73 -10.87
N ALA A 110 0.53 15.56 -9.96
CA ALA A 110 0.18 16.55 -8.93
C ALA A 110 1.21 16.61 -7.79
N GLY A 111 2.19 15.71 -7.78
CA GLY A 111 3.15 15.60 -6.68
C GLY A 111 2.55 15.02 -5.40
N GLU A 112 1.35 14.42 -5.47
CA GLU A 112 0.79 13.69 -4.33
C GLU A 112 1.69 12.49 -4.00
N GLU A 113 2.21 12.48 -2.78
CA GLU A 113 3.12 11.44 -2.34
C GLU A 113 2.36 10.11 -2.12
N ALA A 114 2.70 9.09 -2.91
CA ALA A 114 2.30 7.72 -2.62
C ALA A 114 2.73 7.32 -1.20
N ASN A 115 2.00 6.43 -0.54
CA ASN A 115 2.31 6.02 0.84
C ASN A 115 3.76 5.55 1.06
N TRP A 116 4.41 5.03 0.00
CA TRP A 116 5.81 4.58 0.01
C TRP A 116 6.64 5.40 -0.98
N THR A 117 7.08 6.60 -0.59
CA THR A 117 7.93 7.44 -1.45
C THR A 117 9.42 7.12 -1.31
N LYS A 118 10.20 7.51 -2.33
CA LYS A 118 11.67 7.55 -2.23
C LYS A 118 12.12 8.47 -1.09
N GLN A 119 11.41 9.58 -0.91
CA GLN A 119 11.68 10.56 0.14
C GLN A 119 11.51 9.96 1.52
N LEU A 120 10.46 9.16 1.75
CA LEU A 120 10.30 8.42 3.00
C LEU A 120 11.48 7.47 3.27
N ALA A 121 11.93 6.72 2.27
CA ALA A 121 13.10 5.85 2.39
C ALA A 121 14.39 6.64 2.68
N MET A 122 14.58 7.79 2.04
CA MET A 122 15.70 8.70 2.32
C MET A 122 15.65 9.28 3.73
N ASN A 123 14.48 9.69 4.20
CA ASN A 123 14.28 10.20 5.56
C ASN A 123 14.64 9.15 6.61
N LEU A 124 14.24 7.89 6.40
CA LEU A 124 14.63 6.77 7.26
C LEU A 124 16.14 6.51 7.22
N GLN A 125 16.77 6.61 6.05
CA GLN A 125 18.23 6.51 5.93
C GLN A 125 18.93 7.65 6.67
N LEU A 126 18.40 8.88 6.64
CA LEU A 126 18.95 10.00 7.39
C LEU A 126 18.82 9.78 8.90
N VAL A 127 17.69 9.26 9.38
CA VAL A 127 17.52 8.89 10.81
C VAL A 127 18.58 7.87 11.23
N ARG A 128 18.80 6.84 10.40
CA ARG A 128 19.84 5.84 10.66
C ARG A 128 21.25 6.47 10.67
N ASN A 129 21.58 7.27 9.65
CA ASN A 129 22.88 7.93 9.58
C ASN A 129 23.13 8.84 10.79
N ARG A 130 22.12 9.56 11.27
CA ARG A 130 22.22 10.39 12.47
C ARG A 130 22.43 9.55 13.73
N ALA A 131 21.72 8.42 13.85
CA ALA A 131 21.91 7.49 14.95
C ALA A 131 23.34 6.92 15.00
N ASP A 132 23.96 6.68 13.86
CA ASP A 132 25.34 6.17 13.77
C ASP A 132 26.42 7.27 13.88
N SER A 133 26.02 8.55 14.05
CA SER A 133 26.91 9.72 14.07
C SER A 133 27.04 10.38 15.44
N ASP A 134 27.93 11.36 15.54
CA ASP A 134 28.08 12.21 16.73
C ASP A 134 26.83 13.07 17.02
N GLU A 135 25.94 13.26 16.03
CA GLU A 135 24.63 13.93 16.19
C GLU A 135 23.54 12.98 16.72
N SER A 136 23.93 11.83 17.26
CA SER A 136 22.98 10.85 17.80
C SER A 136 22.19 11.42 18.98
N CYS A 137 20.95 10.96 19.12
CA CYS A 137 20.06 11.43 20.18
C CYS A 137 20.46 10.97 21.61
N CYS A 138 21.31 9.96 21.74
CA CYS A 138 21.83 9.43 23.00
C CYS A 138 23.00 8.47 22.76
N ASN A 139 23.74 8.10 23.80
CA ASN A 139 24.93 7.22 23.73
C ASN A 139 24.69 5.85 23.08
N LEU A 140 23.46 5.31 23.16
CA LEU A 140 23.09 4.05 22.50
C LEU A 140 21.74 4.26 21.80
N PRO A 141 21.74 4.85 20.59
CA PRO A 141 20.53 5.14 19.86
C PRO A 141 19.97 3.85 19.26
N TYR A 142 18.68 3.60 19.51
CA TYR A 142 17.99 2.44 18.98
C TYR A 142 16.67 2.86 18.33
N PRO A 143 16.72 3.35 17.07
CA PRO A 143 15.57 3.90 16.36
C PRO A 143 14.59 2.80 15.93
N VAL A 144 13.33 2.94 16.34
CA VAL A 144 12.25 2.05 15.91
C VAL A 144 11.09 2.84 15.32
N TRP A 145 10.53 2.35 14.24
CA TRP A 145 9.33 2.89 13.63
C TRP A 145 8.09 2.29 14.30
N GLN A 146 7.47 3.08 15.16
CA GLN A 146 6.18 2.79 15.78
C GLN A 146 5.05 3.06 14.78
N VAL A 147 3.79 2.96 15.21
CA VAL A 147 2.64 3.20 14.31
C VAL A 147 2.57 4.67 13.87
N THR A 148 2.90 5.61 14.75
CA THR A 148 2.71 7.05 14.55
C THR A 148 3.98 7.80 14.17
N ALA A 149 5.15 7.37 14.66
CA ALA A 149 6.41 8.05 14.46
C ALA A 149 7.61 7.09 14.61
N VAL A 150 8.77 7.55 14.18
CA VAL A 150 10.06 6.91 14.49
C VAL A 150 10.58 7.49 15.79
N ARG A 151 10.82 6.63 16.78
CA ARG A 151 11.31 7.03 18.11
C ARG A 151 12.50 6.19 18.51
N CYS A 152 13.40 6.80 19.30
CA CYS A 152 14.45 6.03 19.97
C CYS A 152 13.84 5.28 21.16
N THR A 153 14.06 3.97 21.26
CA THR A 153 13.57 3.20 22.42
C THR A 153 14.29 3.54 23.72
N ASN A 154 15.55 3.98 23.65
CA ASN A 154 16.39 4.21 24.81
C ASN A 154 16.14 5.58 25.46
N CYS A 155 16.09 6.66 24.66
CA CYS A 155 15.87 8.02 25.17
C CYS A 155 14.47 8.58 24.90
N GLY A 156 13.62 7.87 24.15
CA GLY A 156 12.25 8.30 23.85
C GLY A 156 12.12 9.45 22.84
N SER A 157 13.24 9.96 22.32
CA SER A 157 13.25 11.09 21.36
C SER A 157 12.47 10.75 20.08
N ASN A 158 11.73 11.74 19.56
CA ASN A 158 11.06 11.63 18.27
C ASN A 158 12.05 11.98 17.16
N LEU A 159 12.42 11.00 16.35
CA LEU A 159 13.43 11.15 15.30
C LEU A 159 12.80 11.51 13.94
N LEU A 160 11.56 11.06 13.71
CA LEU A 160 10.80 11.38 12.50
C LEU A 160 9.31 11.26 12.79
N ASN A 161 8.60 12.38 12.71
CA ASN A 161 7.15 12.42 12.89
C ASN A 161 6.41 12.02 11.60
N LYS A 162 6.55 10.75 11.18
CA LYS A 162 5.82 10.18 10.04
C LYS A 162 5.13 8.88 10.45
N PRO A 163 3.81 8.76 10.24
CA PRO A 163 3.08 7.53 10.54
C PRO A 163 3.53 6.44 9.58
N ARG A 164 3.53 5.21 10.09
CA ARG A 164 4.03 4.06 9.34
C ARG A 164 2.96 3.57 8.37
N PRO A 165 3.19 3.60 7.04
CA PRO A 165 2.28 2.99 6.08
C PRO A 165 2.28 1.46 6.25
N ASP A 166 1.33 0.77 5.63
CA ASP A 166 1.35 -0.69 5.63
C ASP A 166 2.68 -1.20 5.02
N LEU A 167 3.33 -2.18 5.64
CA LEU A 167 4.59 -2.72 5.12
C LEU A 167 4.38 -4.10 4.51
N GLY A 168 3.14 -4.51 4.24
CA GLY A 168 2.85 -5.85 3.74
C GLY A 168 3.12 -6.96 4.76
N ARG A 169 3.15 -6.60 6.06
CA ARG A 169 3.44 -7.54 7.15
C ARG A 169 2.22 -8.38 7.49
N PRO A 170 2.41 -9.61 8.01
CA PRO A 170 1.30 -10.35 8.60
C PRO A 170 0.68 -9.53 9.73
N ARG A 171 -0.65 -9.54 9.83
CA ARG A 171 -1.39 -8.84 10.88
C ARG A 171 -1.83 -9.84 11.94
N SER A 172 -1.80 -9.42 13.20
CA SER A 172 -2.34 -10.17 14.34
C SER A 172 -3.87 -10.31 14.29
N ASP A 173 -4.57 -9.38 13.62
CA ASP A 173 -6.04 -9.34 13.45
C ASP A 173 -6.63 -10.48 12.57
N GLY A 174 -5.80 -11.41 12.07
CA GLY A 174 -6.18 -12.48 11.15
C GLY A 174 -6.15 -12.06 9.67
N TRP A 175 -6.03 -13.06 8.78
CA TRP A 175 -5.80 -12.84 7.34
C TRP A 175 -6.97 -12.14 6.63
N ILE A 176 -8.22 -12.53 6.93
CA ILE A 176 -9.42 -11.98 6.29
C ILE A 176 -9.62 -10.51 6.64
N MET A 177 -9.56 -10.17 7.93
CA MET A 177 -9.76 -8.79 8.38
C MET A 177 -8.64 -7.86 7.86
N GLY A 178 -7.41 -8.38 7.79
CA GLY A 178 -6.31 -7.67 7.15
C GLY A 178 -6.56 -7.39 5.66
N PHE A 179 -7.07 -8.38 4.93
CA PHE A 179 -7.40 -8.24 3.51
C PHE A 179 -8.46 -7.16 3.26
N VAL A 180 -9.60 -7.23 3.96
CA VAL A 180 -10.69 -6.26 3.81
C VAL A 180 -10.20 -4.84 4.11
N ARG A 181 -9.41 -4.67 5.17
CA ARG A 181 -8.87 -3.37 5.55
C ARG A 181 -8.00 -2.76 4.46
N LEU A 182 -7.14 -3.55 3.83
CA LEU A 182 -6.25 -3.07 2.76
C LEU A 182 -6.99 -2.70 1.49
N MET A 183 -8.08 -3.40 1.19
CA MET A 183 -8.96 -3.06 0.07
C MET A 183 -9.54 -1.65 0.28
N ILE A 184 -9.93 -1.32 1.52
CA ILE A 184 -10.50 -0.01 1.88
C ILE A 184 -9.41 1.07 1.98
N THR A 185 -8.29 0.80 2.66
CA THR A 185 -7.31 1.85 3.01
C THR A 185 -6.18 2.02 2.00
N ASP A 186 -6.01 1.11 1.03
CA ASP A 186 -4.87 1.12 0.07
C ASP A 186 -3.49 1.19 0.79
N GLY A 187 -3.42 0.67 2.02
CA GLY A 187 -2.22 0.69 2.85
C GLY A 187 -1.87 2.06 3.45
N ARG A 188 -2.78 3.04 3.40
CA ARG A 188 -2.64 4.31 4.12
C ARG A 188 -2.53 4.07 5.65
N PRO A 189 -1.73 4.87 6.37
CA PRO A 189 -1.72 4.81 7.82
C PRO A 189 -3.10 5.16 8.38
N ILE A 190 -3.54 4.41 9.39
CA ILE A 190 -4.85 4.60 10.03
C ILE A 190 -4.84 5.78 11.00
N VAL A 191 -3.64 6.15 11.46
CA VAL A 191 -3.45 7.31 12.34
C VAL A 191 -3.01 8.46 11.45
N ALA A 192 -3.77 9.55 11.46
CA ALA A 192 -3.32 10.81 10.91
C ALA A 192 -2.07 11.23 11.69
N SER A 193 -1.02 11.67 10.99
CA SER A 193 -0.06 12.55 11.67
C SER A 193 -0.86 13.73 12.20
N GLU A 194 -0.73 14.03 13.48
CA GLU A 194 -1.01 15.38 13.96
C GLU A 194 -0.11 16.29 13.10
N GLU A 195 -0.72 16.96 12.12
CA GLU A 195 -0.09 18.06 11.41
C GLU A 195 0.22 19.17 12.42
N GLU A 196 1.33 19.85 12.15
CA GLU A 196 1.91 20.96 12.92
C GLU A 196 0.90 21.95 13.53
#